data_AF-A0A7S0XIC8-F1
#
_entry.id   AF-A0A7S0XIC8-F1
#
_cell.length_a   1.000
_cell.length_b   1.000
_cell.length_c   1.000
_cell.angle_alpha   90.00
_cell.angle_beta   90.00
_cell.angle_gamma   90.00
#
_symmetry.space_group_name_H-M   'P 1'
#
loop_
_entity.id
_entity.type
_entity.pdbx_description
1 polymer ?
#
loop_
_entity_poly.entity_id
_entity_poly.type
_entity_poly.pdbx_seq_one_letter_code
_entity_poly.pdbx_strand_id
1 'polypeptide(L)'
;MAATPMMLDGADGASTRWVNDAIDALPYADVLPENWRAGVDQLVNEEMRRMAKRPKDYLAELAPVHELSFKGCPLLAKEFARVAKVGGSMPPPDSSRYSLNPPLESQRGDENAWEVAVKNARAQLEHQALRIQNLELAAKFSPNAWRAHNASLDAAIKSYERQVREVRAEIAAVNLKRSLQQSAAGKALVALEEEWYATAIKCVAIDGAVQGLEARTAALVAATQ
;
A
#
# COMPACT_ATOMS: atom_id res chain seq x y z
N MET A 1 44.58 2.24 12.98
CA MET A 1 44.58 2.28 11.51
C MET A 1 43.14 2.06 11.08
N ALA A 2 42.47 3.10 10.56
CA ALA A 2 41.11 2.97 10.05
C ALA A 2 41.18 2.18 8.75
N ALA A 3 40.62 0.98 8.73
CA ALA A 3 40.50 0.19 7.52
C ALA A 3 39.47 0.89 6.62
N THR A 4 39.96 1.54 5.56
CA THR A 4 39.12 2.03 4.47
C THR A 4 38.43 0.80 3.87
N PRO A 5 37.08 0.74 3.83
CA PRO A 5 36.40 -0.38 3.20
C PRO A 5 36.79 -0.42 1.73
N MET A 6 37.18 -1.60 1.21
CA MET A 6 37.43 -1.79 -0.21
C MET A 6 36.18 -1.38 -0.99
N MET A 7 36.25 -0.28 -1.72
CA MET A 7 35.26 0.00 -2.75
C MET A 7 35.60 -0.88 -3.96
N LEU A 8 34.63 -1.68 -4.40
CA LEU A 8 34.69 -2.33 -5.71
C LEU A 8 34.63 -1.25 -6.79
N ASP A 9 35.53 -1.35 -7.77
CA ASP A 9 35.60 -0.48 -8.95
C ASP A 9 34.25 -0.51 -9.70
N GLY A 10 33.44 0.54 -9.53
CA GLY A 10 32.11 0.66 -10.13
C GLY A 10 31.13 1.59 -9.42
N ALA A 11 31.42 2.03 -8.19
CA ALA A 11 30.53 2.85 -7.36
C ALA A 11 30.54 4.37 -7.66
N ASP A 12 30.88 4.79 -8.88
CA ASP A 12 31.01 6.22 -9.25
C ASP A 12 29.68 6.88 -9.68
N GLY A 13 28.56 6.15 -9.60
CA GLY A 13 27.22 6.70 -9.85
C GLY A 13 26.71 7.48 -8.63
N ALA A 14 26.21 8.71 -8.83
CA ALA A 14 25.52 9.45 -7.79
C ALA A 14 24.27 8.66 -7.33
N SER A 15 24.37 8.00 -6.18
CA SER A 15 23.25 7.22 -5.64
C SER A 15 22.07 8.14 -5.34
N THR A 16 20.91 7.78 -5.90
CA THR A 16 19.64 8.44 -5.59
C THR A 16 18.90 7.61 -4.55
N ARG A 17 17.86 8.16 -3.92
CA ARG A 17 17.00 7.43 -2.96
C ARG A 17 16.46 6.10 -3.51
N TRP A 18 16.28 6.00 -4.83
CA TRP A 18 15.63 4.88 -5.51
C TRP A 18 16.58 4.02 -6.34
N VAL A 19 17.82 4.49 -6.55
CA VAL A 19 18.85 3.78 -7.30
C VAL A 19 20.14 3.91 -6.51
N ASN A 20 20.52 2.82 -5.86
CA ASN A 20 21.79 2.72 -5.16
C ASN A 20 22.53 1.50 -5.68
N ASP A 21 23.40 1.72 -6.66
CA ASP A 21 24.15 0.66 -7.35
C ASP A 21 25.15 -0.05 -6.41
N ALA A 22 25.39 0.50 -5.21
CA ALA A 22 26.24 -0.10 -4.18
C ALA A 22 25.51 -1.12 -3.29
N ILE A 23 24.18 -1.23 -3.37
CA ILE A 23 23.40 -2.18 -2.57
C ILE A 23 22.99 -3.35 -3.48
N ASP A 24 23.67 -4.48 -3.31
CA ASP A 24 23.32 -5.74 -3.96
C ASP A 24 22.67 -6.71 -2.96
N ALA A 25 21.56 -7.31 -3.37
CA ALA A 25 20.87 -8.37 -2.68
C ALA A 25 20.13 -9.21 -3.73
N LEU A 26 20.24 -10.53 -3.68
CA LEU A 26 19.77 -11.44 -4.72
C LEU A 26 18.66 -12.38 -4.20
N PRO A 27 17.42 -11.89 -3.97
CA PRO A 27 16.32 -12.70 -3.43
C PRO A 27 16.03 -14.04 -4.13
N TYR A 28 16.30 -14.14 -5.44
CA TYR A 28 16.08 -15.38 -6.19
C TYR A 28 17.25 -16.37 -6.12
N ALA A 29 18.42 -15.96 -5.65
CA ALA A 29 19.62 -16.79 -5.55
C ALA A 29 20.05 -17.03 -4.10
N ASP A 30 19.84 -16.06 -3.21
CA ASP A 30 20.22 -16.12 -1.80
C ASP A 30 19.38 -17.16 -1.04
N VAL A 31 20.05 -18.12 -0.41
CA VAL A 31 19.41 -19.11 0.47
C VAL A 31 19.55 -18.61 1.91
N LEU A 32 18.45 -18.09 2.46
CA LEU A 32 18.42 -17.54 3.82
C LEU A 32 17.88 -18.58 4.82
N PRO A 33 18.42 -18.63 6.06
CA PRO A 33 17.93 -19.55 7.09
C PRO A 33 16.53 -19.15 7.59
N GLU A 34 15.68 -20.10 7.97
CA GLU A 34 14.24 -19.88 8.24
C GLU A 34 13.89 -18.72 9.20
N ASN A 35 14.77 -18.41 10.18
CA ASN A 35 14.58 -17.35 11.16
C ASN A 35 15.45 -16.09 10.92
N TRP A 36 16.01 -15.91 9.72
CA TRP A 36 16.92 -14.81 9.39
C TRP A 36 16.33 -13.43 9.74
N ARG A 37 15.03 -13.25 9.49
CA ARG A 37 14.35 -11.95 9.64
C ARG A 37 14.33 -11.46 11.07
N ALA A 38 14.05 -12.34 12.04
CA ALA A 38 13.99 -11.95 13.44
C ALA A 38 15.35 -11.49 13.97
N GLY A 39 16.44 -12.16 13.58
CA GLY A 39 17.80 -11.75 13.93
C GLY A 39 18.18 -10.43 13.29
N VAL A 40 17.89 -10.24 12.00
CA VAL A 40 18.14 -8.98 11.30
C VAL A 40 17.34 -7.83 11.92
N ASP A 41 16.06 -8.04 12.22
CA ASP A 41 15.21 -7.01 12.85
C ASP A 41 15.75 -6.61 14.23
N GLN A 42 16.30 -7.55 15.01
CA GLN A 42 16.95 -7.23 16.28
C GLN A 42 18.19 -6.34 16.09
N LEU A 43 19.07 -6.71 15.15
CA LEU A 43 20.27 -5.93 14.83
C LEU A 43 19.93 -4.53 14.33
N VAL A 44 18.93 -4.42 13.43
CA VAL A 44 18.42 -3.12 12.95
C VAL A 44 17.89 -2.28 14.10
N ASN A 45 17.14 -2.88 15.03
CA ASN A 45 16.62 -2.18 16.20
C ASN A 45 17.72 -1.73 17.17
N GLU A 46 18.77 -2.54 17.36
CA GLU A 46 19.93 -2.16 18.17
C GLU A 46 20.68 -0.98 17.56
N GLU A 47 20.93 -1.01 16.25
CA GLU A 47 21.54 0.10 15.54
C GLU A 47 20.65 1.35 15.60
N MET A 48 19.34 1.22 15.41
CA MET A 48 18.40 2.33 15.59
C MET A 48 18.43 2.93 17.01
N ARG A 49 18.71 2.13 18.05
CA ARG A 49 18.86 2.62 19.43
C ARG A 49 20.19 3.34 19.64
N ARG A 50 21.25 2.91 18.95
CA ARG A 50 22.60 3.51 19.02
C ARG A 50 22.70 4.80 18.20
N MET A 51 21.95 4.91 17.11
CA MET A 51 21.97 6.09 16.26
C MET A 51 21.44 7.32 17.00
N ALA A 52 22.30 8.32 17.18
CA ALA A 52 21.94 9.60 17.79
C ALA A 52 20.98 10.44 16.90
N LYS A 53 20.96 10.19 15.59
CA LYS A 53 20.07 10.85 14.63
C LYS A 53 18.96 9.88 14.25
N ARG A 54 17.71 10.30 14.45
CA ARG A 54 16.55 9.57 13.91
C ARG A 54 16.61 9.57 12.38
N PRO A 55 16.18 8.48 11.72
CA PRO A 55 16.02 8.48 10.27
C PRO A 55 15.21 9.69 9.81
N LYS A 56 15.58 10.28 8.68
CA LYS A 56 14.80 11.35 8.06
C LYS A 56 13.37 10.85 7.89
N ASP A 57 12.40 11.69 8.24
CA ASP A 57 10.99 11.36 8.06
C ASP A 57 10.73 11.14 6.56
N TYR A 58 10.50 9.89 6.19
CA TYR A 58 10.29 9.50 4.79
C TYR A 58 8.96 10.05 4.25
N LEU A 59 8.09 10.55 5.14
CA LEU A 59 6.83 11.20 4.82
C LEU A 59 6.96 12.71 4.64
N ALA A 60 8.08 13.34 5.03
CA ALA A 60 8.27 14.79 4.88
C ALA A 60 8.28 15.26 3.42
N GLU A 61 8.59 14.36 2.48
CA GLU A 61 8.54 14.62 1.03
C GLU A 61 7.14 14.43 0.43
N LEU A 62 6.24 13.74 1.15
CA LEU A 62 4.84 13.62 0.75
C LEU A 62 4.10 14.88 1.17
N ALA A 63 3.21 15.36 0.31
CA ALA A 63 2.31 16.45 0.69
C ALA A 63 1.56 16.05 1.97
N PRO A 64 1.51 16.92 3.00
CA PRO A 64 0.82 16.62 4.24
C PRO A 64 -0.62 16.27 3.94
N VAL A 65 -1.09 15.15 4.50
CA VAL A 65 -2.47 14.70 4.33
C VAL A 65 -3.39 15.82 4.82
N HIS A 66 -4.24 16.32 3.92
CA HIS A 66 -5.25 17.29 4.29
C HIS A 66 -6.35 16.57 5.07
N GLU A 67 -6.31 16.65 6.39
CA GLU A 67 -7.45 16.23 7.21
C GLU A 67 -8.62 17.19 6.95
N LEU A 68 -9.75 16.64 6.50
CA LEU A 68 -10.99 17.41 6.35
C LEU A 68 -11.45 17.87 7.74
N SER A 69 -11.05 19.08 8.13
CA SER A 69 -11.47 19.70 9.38
C SER A 69 -12.73 20.51 9.16
N PHE A 70 -13.84 20.04 9.75
CA PHE A 70 -15.10 20.79 9.80
C PHE A 70 -15.18 21.74 11.00
N LYS A 71 -14.10 21.89 11.77
CA LYS A 71 -14.04 22.79 12.93
C LYS A 71 -14.24 24.23 12.46
N GLY A 72 -15.25 24.90 13.00
CA GLY A 72 -15.57 26.29 12.64
C GLY A 72 -16.40 26.47 11.36
N CYS A 73 -16.86 25.39 10.72
CA CYS A 73 -17.76 25.50 9.57
C CYS A 73 -19.14 26.06 10.02
N PRO A 74 -19.56 27.25 9.58
CA PRO A 74 -20.80 27.88 10.03
C PRO A 74 -22.05 27.07 9.69
N LEU A 75 -21.99 26.28 8.60
CA LEU A 75 -23.08 25.41 8.16
C LEU A 75 -23.33 24.24 9.13
N LEU A 76 -22.26 23.73 9.77
CA LEU A 76 -22.31 22.58 10.67
C LEU A 76 -22.40 22.98 12.14
N ALA A 77 -22.22 24.25 12.49
CA ALA A 77 -22.24 24.74 13.87
C ALA A 77 -23.55 24.37 14.61
N LYS A 78 -24.70 24.46 13.91
CA LYS A 78 -26.01 24.09 14.46
C LYS A 78 -26.11 22.58 14.72
N GLU A 79 -25.61 21.77 13.80
CA GLU A 79 -25.61 20.32 13.91
C GLU A 79 -24.67 19.84 15.01
N PHE A 80 -23.47 20.41 15.13
CA PHE A 80 -22.55 20.12 16.23
C PHE A 80 -23.15 20.49 17.59
N ALA A 81 -23.81 21.66 17.70
CA ALA A 81 -24.50 22.06 18.92
C ALA A 81 -25.67 21.13 19.28
N ARG A 82 -26.42 20.65 18.28
CA ARG A 82 -27.50 19.67 18.47
C ARG A 82 -26.95 18.32 18.93
N VAL A 83 -25.92 17.80 18.26
CA VAL A 83 -25.28 16.52 18.61
C VAL A 83 -24.72 16.56 20.04
N ALA A 84 -24.08 17.67 20.42
CA ALA A 84 -23.56 17.87 21.78
C ALA A 84 -24.66 17.88 22.85
N LYS A 85 -25.89 18.30 22.52
CA LYS A 85 -27.03 18.38 23.44
C LYS A 85 -27.87 17.12 23.50
N VAL A 86 -28.12 16.47 22.35
CA VAL A 86 -29.14 15.43 22.18
C VAL A 86 -28.53 14.03 21.95
N GLY A 87 -27.21 13.92 21.83
CA GLY A 87 -26.53 12.61 21.81
C GLY A 87 -26.52 11.91 20.46
N GLY A 88 -26.20 12.63 19.38
CA GLY A 88 -25.92 12.05 18.06
C GLY A 88 -27.12 11.44 17.30
N SER A 89 -28.26 11.21 17.95
CA SER A 89 -29.47 10.71 17.28
C SER A 89 -30.13 11.81 16.45
N MET A 90 -30.38 11.53 15.17
CA MET A 90 -31.13 12.41 14.28
C MET A 90 -32.62 12.37 14.63
N PRO A 91 -33.35 13.51 14.60
CA PRO A 91 -34.80 13.47 14.67
C PRO A 91 -35.35 12.66 13.49
N PRO A 92 -36.37 11.82 13.71
CA PRO A 92 -36.96 11.05 12.62
C PRO A 92 -37.52 12.02 11.57
N PRO A 93 -37.41 11.66 10.27
CA PRO A 93 -38.01 12.47 9.22
C PRO A 93 -39.52 12.52 9.42
N ASP A 94 -40.10 13.71 9.24
CA ASP A 94 -41.54 13.91 9.37
C ASP A 94 -42.28 13.13 8.28
N SER A 95 -42.99 12.08 8.69
CA SER A 95 -43.82 11.25 7.82
C SER A 95 -45.24 11.78 7.68
N SER A 96 -45.66 12.75 8.50
CA SER A 96 -47.03 13.26 8.52
C SER A 96 -47.44 13.88 7.19
N ARG A 97 -46.49 14.51 6.49
CA ARG A 97 -46.68 15.09 5.15
C ARG A 97 -47.15 14.07 4.09
N TYR A 98 -46.75 12.80 4.22
CA TYR A 98 -47.11 11.74 3.26
C TYR A 98 -48.30 10.91 3.71
N SER A 99 -48.83 11.19 4.90
CA SER A 99 -50.00 10.53 5.45
C SER A 99 -51.25 11.40 5.27
N LEU A 100 -52.37 10.77 4.94
CA LEU A 100 -53.69 11.40 4.84
C LEU A 100 -54.42 11.27 6.18
N ASN A 101 -53.81 11.80 7.24
CA ASN A 101 -54.42 11.74 8.57
C ASN A 101 -55.48 12.86 8.72
N PRO A 102 -56.65 12.56 9.30
CA PRO A 102 -57.58 13.61 9.70
C PRO A 102 -56.97 14.45 10.83
N PRO A 103 -57.51 15.66 11.09
CA PRO A 103 -57.14 16.43 12.28
C PRO A 103 -57.27 15.60 13.56
N LEU A 104 -56.40 15.86 14.54
CA LEU A 104 -56.48 15.21 15.84
C LEU A 104 -57.87 15.42 16.43
N GLU A 105 -58.35 14.44 17.20
CA GLU A 105 -59.71 14.44 17.76
C GLU A 105 -60.02 15.70 18.57
N SER A 106 -59.02 16.25 19.26
CA SER A 106 -59.09 17.52 20.01
C SER A 106 -59.18 18.78 19.14
N GLN A 107 -58.81 18.70 17.87
CA GLN A 107 -58.76 19.82 16.91
C GLN A 107 -59.87 19.75 15.85
N ARG A 108 -60.79 18.78 15.93
CA ARG A 108 -61.87 18.63 14.94
C ARG A 108 -62.92 19.75 14.98
N GLY A 109 -62.98 20.53 16.06
CA GLY A 109 -63.81 21.73 16.14
C GLY A 109 -63.15 22.98 15.56
N ASP A 110 -61.86 22.91 15.20
CA ASP A 110 -61.11 24.03 14.60
C ASP A 110 -61.15 23.93 13.07
N GLU A 111 -61.73 24.95 12.43
CA GLU A 111 -61.85 25.05 10.98
C GLU A 111 -60.47 25.10 10.30
N ASN A 112 -59.48 25.75 10.93
CA ASN A 112 -58.14 25.86 10.37
C ASN A 112 -57.43 24.50 10.28
N ALA A 113 -57.66 23.61 11.25
CA ALA A 113 -57.08 22.27 11.25
C ALA A 113 -57.62 21.43 10.07
N TRP A 114 -58.91 21.60 9.74
CA TRP A 114 -59.51 20.98 8.56
C TRP A 114 -58.99 21.57 7.25
N GLU A 115 -58.78 22.89 7.16
CA GLU A 115 -58.17 23.48 5.97
C GLU A 115 -56.77 22.92 5.69
N VAL A 116 -55.96 22.74 6.74
CA VAL A 116 -54.61 22.15 6.61
C VAL A 116 -54.68 20.71 6.12
N ALA A 117 -55.60 19.90 6.67
CA ALA A 117 -55.82 18.54 6.22
C ALA A 117 -56.27 18.46 4.75
N VAL A 118 -57.16 19.36 4.32
CA VAL A 118 -57.63 19.45 2.92
C VAL A 118 -56.51 19.90 1.99
N LYS A 119 -55.69 20.87 2.39
CA LYS A 119 -54.51 21.30 1.61
C LYS A 119 -53.51 20.14 1.43
N ASN A 120 -53.27 19.35 2.48
CA ASN A 120 -52.44 18.15 2.40
C ASN A 120 -53.05 17.10 1.44
N ALA A 121 -54.35 16.84 1.54
CA ALA A 121 -55.05 15.91 0.66
C ALA A 121 -54.94 16.31 -0.83
N ARG A 122 -55.13 17.60 -1.14
CA ARG A 122 -54.95 18.14 -2.49
C ARG A 122 -53.52 17.96 -2.99
N ALA A 123 -52.53 18.28 -2.16
CA ALA A 123 -51.12 18.09 -2.52
C ALA A 123 -50.81 16.60 -2.81
N GLN A 124 -51.36 15.68 -2.02
CA GLN A 124 -51.16 14.25 -2.24
C GLN A 124 -51.84 13.75 -3.51
N LEU A 125 -53.02 14.25 -3.86
CA LEU A 125 -53.68 13.92 -5.13
C LEU A 125 -52.80 14.29 -6.32
N GLU A 126 -52.24 15.51 -6.33
CA GLU A 126 -51.32 15.95 -7.38
C GLU A 126 -50.04 15.11 -7.41
N HIS A 127 -49.49 14.75 -6.25
CA HIS A 127 -48.34 13.84 -6.18
C HIS A 127 -48.65 12.45 -6.74
N GLN A 128 -49.84 11.90 -6.53
CA GLN A 128 -50.24 10.62 -7.14
C GLN A 128 -50.41 10.74 -8.66
N ALA A 129 -51.00 11.84 -9.15
CA ALA A 129 -51.11 12.10 -10.58
C ALA A 129 -49.72 12.15 -11.26
N LEU A 130 -48.78 12.91 -10.67
CA LEU A 130 -47.39 12.95 -11.14
C LEU A 130 -46.70 11.59 -11.04
N ARG A 131 -46.95 10.82 -9.96
CA ARG A 131 -46.39 9.48 -9.81
C ARG A 131 -46.85 8.54 -10.92
N ILE A 132 -48.14 8.57 -11.28
CA ILE A 132 -48.67 7.77 -12.38
C ILE A 132 -47.97 8.15 -13.69
N GLN A 133 -47.87 9.45 -14.00
CA GLN A 133 -47.16 9.93 -15.20
C GLN A 133 -45.69 9.48 -15.22
N ASN A 134 -44.98 9.60 -14.09
CA ASN A 134 -43.59 9.16 -13.97
C ASN A 134 -43.46 7.63 -14.13
N LEU A 135 -44.40 6.85 -13.59
CA LEU A 135 -44.41 5.40 -13.75
C LEU A 135 -44.69 4.99 -15.19
N GLU A 136 -45.57 5.70 -15.91
CA GLU A 136 -45.81 5.47 -17.33
C GLU A 136 -44.56 5.76 -18.17
N LEU A 137 -43.84 6.84 -17.87
CA LEU A 137 -42.56 7.15 -18.51
C LEU A 137 -41.50 6.09 -18.18
N ALA A 138 -41.41 5.69 -16.91
CA ALA A 138 -40.48 4.64 -16.48
C ALA A 138 -40.79 3.30 -17.16
N ALA A 139 -42.06 2.89 -17.27
CA ALA A 139 -42.43 1.65 -17.94
C ALA A 139 -42.01 1.65 -19.42
N LYS A 140 -42.09 2.82 -20.08
CA LYS A 140 -41.71 2.99 -21.49
C LYS A 140 -40.19 3.03 -21.70
N PHE A 141 -39.45 3.75 -20.86
CA PHE A 141 -38.04 4.08 -21.13
C PHE A 141 -37.03 3.38 -20.21
N SER A 142 -37.40 3.07 -18.95
CA SER A 142 -36.47 2.47 -17.99
C SER A 142 -35.87 1.13 -18.45
N PRO A 143 -36.61 0.19 -19.09
CA PRO A 143 -36.00 -1.06 -19.53
C PRO A 143 -34.84 -0.85 -20.51
N ASN A 144 -34.98 0.10 -21.45
CA ASN A 144 -33.94 0.39 -22.43
C ASN A 144 -32.79 1.18 -21.81
N ALA A 145 -33.08 2.17 -20.96
CA ALA A 145 -32.07 2.92 -20.22
C ALA A 145 -31.24 2.00 -19.31
N TRP A 146 -31.88 1.04 -18.64
CA TRP A 146 -31.20 0.07 -17.77
C TRP A 146 -30.29 -0.87 -18.56
N ARG A 147 -30.73 -1.36 -19.72
CA ARG A 147 -29.87 -2.16 -20.61
C ARG A 147 -28.65 -1.38 -21.10
N ALA A 148 -28.84 -0.11 -21.48
CA ALA A 148 -27.74 0.75 -21.90
C ALA A 148 -26.75 1.01 -20.74
N HIS A 149 -27.26 1.24 -19.53
CA HIS A 149 -26.45 1.39 -18.33
C HIS A 149 -25.63 0.13 -18.03
N ASN A 150 -26.27 -1.06 -18.07
CA ASN A 150 -25.58 -2.33 -17.88
C ASN A 150 -24.49 -2.55 -18.94
N ALA A 151 -24.76 -2.26 -20.21
CA ALA A 151 -23.77 -2.35 -21.27
C ALA A 151 -22.56 -1.41 -21.02
N SER A 152 -22.80 -0.20 -20.50
CA SER A 152 -21.74 0.72 -20.09
C SER A 152 -20.91 0.17 -18.92
N LEU A 153 -21.55 -0.46 -17.93
CA LEU A 153 -20.86 -1.09 -16.82
C LEU A 153 -20.02 -2.28 -17.28
N ASP A 154 -20.56 -3.15 -18.14
CA ASP A 154 -19.82 -4.28 -18.71
C ASP A 154 -18.59 -3.81 -19.51
N ALA A 155 -18.71 -2.73 -20.27
CA ALA A 155 -17.59 -2.13 -20.99
C ALA A 155 -16.52 -1.59 -20.04
N ALA A 156 -16.93 -0.93 -18.94
CA ALA A 156 -16.01 -0.44 -17.92
C ALA A 156 -15.28 -1.58 -17.23
N ILE A 157 -15.98 -2.65 -16.83
CA ILE A 157 -15.41 -3.85 -16.21
C ILE A 157 -14.35 -4.45 -17.14
N LYS A 158 -14.68 -4.69 -18.41
CA LYS A 158 -13.73 -5.24 -19.40
C LYS A 158 -12.49 -4.37 -19.58
N SER A 159 -12.65 -3.04 -19.53
CA SER A 159 -11.52 -2.11 -19.59
C SER A 159 -10.60 -2.25 -18.38
N TYR A 160 -11.16 -2.31 -17.17
CA TYR A 160 -10.37 -2.51 -15.95
C TYR A 160 -9.71 -3.89 -15.89
N GLU A 161 -10.41 -4.95 -16.29
CA GLU A 161 -9.83 -6.30 -16.39
C GLU A 161 -8.66 -6.35 -17.38
N ARG A 162 -8.73 -5.61 -18.50
CA ARG A 162 -7.62 -5.47 -19.43
C ARG A 162 -6.43 -4.76 -18.78
N GLN A 163 -6.64 -3.63 -18.11
CA GLN A 163 -5.58 -2.88 -17.43
C GLN A 163 -4.89 -3.74 -16.35
N VAL A 164 -5.68 -4.48 -15.56
CA VAL A 164 -5.14 -5.39 -14.54
C VAL A 164 -4.30 -6.50 -15.19
N ARG A 165 -4.75 -7.07 -16.31
CA ARG A 165 -3.98 -8.10 -17.03
C ARG A 165 -2.67 -7.55 -17.59
N GLU A 166 -2.70 -6.35 -18.15
CA GLU A 166 -1.52 -5.67 -18.70
C GLU A 166 -0.46 -5.42 -17.61
N VAL A 167 -0.86 -4.79 -16.50
CA VAL A 167 0.04 -4.54 -15.35
C VAL A 167 0.58 -5.86 -14.77
N ARG A 168 -0.24 -6.91 -14.68
CA ARG A 168 0.23 -8.23 -14.24
C ARG A 168 1.25 -8.84 -15.20
N ALA A 169 1.07 -8.68 -16.51
CA ALA A 169 2.02 -9.15 -17.51
C ALA A 169 3.35 -8.39 -17.42
N GLU A 170 3.31 -7.07 -17.20
CA GLU A 170 4.50 -6.26 -16.96
C GLU A 170 5.25 -6.70 -15.70
N ILE A 171 4.54 -6.89 -14.59
CA ILE A 171 5.13 -7.41 -13.35
C ILE A 171 5.79 -8.77 -13.59
N ALA A 172 5.11 -9.69 -14.29
CA ALA A 172 5.64 -11.01 -14.59
C ALA A 172 6.90 -10.94 -15.47
N ALA A 173 6.92 -10.07 -16.48
CA ALA A 173 8.08 -9.87 -17.34
C ALA A 173 9.28 -9.33 -16.55
N VAL A 174 9.05 -8.35 -15.68
CA VAL A 174 10.09 -7.79 -14.80
C VAL A 174 10.62 -8.85 -13.83
N ASN A 175 9.74 -9.63 -13.20
CA ASN A 175 10.14 -10.69 -12.27
C ASN A 175 10.90 -11.81 -12.97
N LEU A 176 10.50 -12.20 -14.18
CA LEU A 176 11.24 -13.18 -14.98
C LEU A 176 12.64 -12.67 -15.32
N LYS A 177 12.75 -11.42 -15.79
CA LYS A 177 14.05 -10.79 -16.09
C LYS A 177 14.94 -10.77 -14.85
N ARG A 178 14.42 -10.35 -13.69
CA ARG A 178 15.15 -10.34 -12.42
C ARG A 178 15.61 -11.74 -12.02
N SER A 179 14.71 -12.72 -12.07
CA SER A 179 15.02 -14.11 -11.71
C SER A 179 16.14 -14.69 -12.57
N LEU A 180 16.11 -14.47 -13.89
CA LEU A 180 17.17 -14.91 -14.80
C LEU A 180 18.51 -14.23 -14.49
N GLN A 181 18.51 -12.91 -14.30
CA GLN A 181 19.73 -12.15 -13.96
C GLN A 181 20.34 -12.60 -12.64
N GLN A 182 19.53 -12.72 -11.59
CA GLN A 182 20.00 -13.11 -10.26
C GLN A 182 20.45 -14.57 -10.22
N SER A 183 19.78 -15.49 -10.93
CA SER A 183 20.22 -16.88 -11.02
C SER A 183 21.56 -17.01 -11.75
N ALA A 184 21.79 -16.23 -12.80
CA ALA A 184 23.07 -16.18 -13.48
C ALA A 184 24.18 -15.62 -12.58
N ALA A 185 23.91 -14.51 -11.88
CA ALA A 185 24.85 -13.92 -10.91
C ALA A 185 25.18 -14.89 -9.77
N GLY A 186 24.18 -15.56 -9.20
CA GLY A 186 24.37 -16.57 -8.14
C GLY A 186 25.27 -17.72 -8.59
N LYS A 187 25.12 -18.23 -9.82
CA LYS A 187 26.02 -19.25 -10.37
C LYS A 187 27.46 -18.75 -10.50
N ALA A 188 27.65 -17.50 -10.93
CA ALA A 188 28.97 -16.90 -11.00
C ALA A 188 29.60 -16.76 -9.61
N LEU A 189 28.83 -16.30 -8.61
CA LEU A 189 29.30 -16.19 -7.23
C LEU A 189 29.76 -17.54 -6.66
N VAL A 190 28.99 -18.61 -6.89
CA VAL A 190 29.38 -19.97 -6.46
C VAL A 190 30.69 -20.40 -7.12
N ALA A 191 30.86 -20.17 -8.43
CA ALA A 191 32.10 -20.52 -9.11
C ALA A 191 33.31 -19.73 -8.57
N LEU A 192 33.14 -18.41 -8.34
CA LEU A 192 34.19 -17.58 -7.73
C LEU A 192 34.51 -18.03 -6.30
N GLU A 193 33.52 -18.45 -5.52
CA GLU A 193 33.71 -18.95 -4.16
C GLU A 193 34.52 -20.26 -4.17
N GLU A 194 34.21 -21.19 -5.08
CA GLU A 194 34.99 -22.43 -5.26
C GLU A 194 36.45 -22.16 -5.66
N GLU A 195 36.68 -21.23 -6.60
CA GLU A 195 38.02 -20.79 -7.00
C GLU A 195 38.78 -20.14 -5.84
N TRP A 196 38.08 -19.32 -5.04
CA TRP A 196 38.64 -18.69 -3.86
C TRP A 196 39.06 -19.72 -2.80
N TYR A 197 38.20 -20.70 -2.47
CA TYR A 197 38.58 -21.78 -1.56
C TYR A 197 39.77 -22.57 -2.10
N ALA A 198 39.77 -22.91 -3.39
CA ALA A 198 40.87 -23.66 -4.00
C ALA A 198 42.20 -22.90 -3.94
N THR A 199 42.18 -21.59 -4.18
CA THR A 199 43.39 -20.75 -4.09
C THR A 199 43.85 -20.57 -2.64
N ALA A 200 42.93 -20.36 -1.69
CA ALA A 200 43.26 -20.28 -0.27
C ALA A 200 43.91 -21.58 0.25
N ILE A 201 43.35 -22.74 -0.10
CA ILE A 201 43.92 -24.06 0.25
C ILE A 201 45.31 -24.23 -0.35
N LYS A 202 45.51 -23.82 -1.61
CA LYS A 202 46.84 -23.86 -2.25
C LYS A 202 47.85 -22.97 -1.52
N CYS A 203 47.49 -21.75 -1.12
CA CYS A 203 48.37 -20.87 -0.36
C CYS A 203 48.79 -21.52 0.97
N VAL A 204 47.84 -22.08 1.72
CA VAL A 204 48.14 -22.78 2.99
C VAL A 204 49.06 -23.99 2.76
N ALA A 205 48.84 -24.75 1.69
CA ALA A 205 49.69 -25.89 1.34
C ALA A 205 51.13 -25.45 0.98
N ILE A 206 51.27 -24.33 0.25
CA ILE A 206 52.57 -23.75 -0.10
C ILE A 206 53.28 -23.27 1.17
N ASP A 207 52.58 -22.54 2.05
CA ASP A 207 53.15 -22.06 3.32
C ASP A 207 53.65 -23.22 4.19
N GLY A 208 52.87 -24.30 4.28
CA GLY A 208 53.30 -25.51 4.99
C GLY A 208 54.54 -26.18 4.37
N ALA A 209 54.64 -26.21 3.04
CA ALA A 209 55.81 -26.73 2.34
C ALA A 209 57.05 -25.84 2.56
N VAL A 210 56.88 -24.52 2.54
CA VAL A 210 57.96 -23.55 2.81
C VAL A 210 58.47 -23.71 4.23
N GLN A 211 57.60 -23.78 5.24
CA GLN A 211 58.00 -24.01 6.63
C GLN A 211 58.77 -25.33 6.79
N GLY A 212 58.34 -26.39 6.10
CA GLY A 212 59.05 -27.68 6.09
C GLY A 212 60.44 -27.60 5.48
N LEU A 213 60.60 -26.84 4.39
CA LEU A 213 61.91 -26.60 3.75
C LEU A 213 62.81 -25.73 4.64
N GLU A 214 62.28 -24.67 5.23
CA GLU A 214 63.00 -23.81 6.17
C GLU A 214 63.54 -24.61 7.37
N ALA A 215 62.71 -25.46 7.99
CA ALA A 215 63.13 -26.32 9.09
C ALA A 215 64.27 -27.28 8.69
N ARG A 216 64.22 -27.85 7.48
CA ARG A 216 65.30 -28.70 6.94
C ARG A 216 66.57 -27.91 6.69
N THR A 217 66.47 -26.71 6.12
CA THR A 217 67.65 -25.86 5.90
C THR A 217 68.28 -25.44 7.22
N ALA A 218 67.49 -25.08 8.24
CA ALA A 218 67.98 -24.75 9.57
C ALA A 218 68.70 -25.94 10.22
N ALA A 219 68.16 -27.16 10.10
CA ALA A 219 68.80 -28.37 10.60
C ALA A 219 70.14 -28.67 9.90
N LEU A 220 70.24 -28.47 8.58
CA LEU A 220 71.49 -28.65 7.83
C LEU A 220 72.55 -27.60 8.19
N VAL A 221 72.14 -26.35 8.39
CA VAL A 221 73.04 -25.28 8.86
C VAL A 221 73.56 -25.59 10.26
N ALA A 222 72.71 -26.10 11.16
CA ALA A 222 73.13 -26.52 12.49
C ALA A 222 74.07 -27.74 12.49
N ALA A 223 74.00 -28.62 11.49
CA ALA A 223 74.87 -29.78 11.36
C ALA A 223 76.23 -29.49 10.71
N THR A 224 76.40 -28.29 10.12
CA THR A 224 77.64 -27.85 9.46
C THR A 224 78.44 -26.84 10.27
N GLN A 225 77.91 -26.40 11.43
CA GLN A 225 78.62 -25.68 12.48
C GLN A 225 79.14 -26.64 13.56
#